data_AF-A0AAV7Y7M1-F1
#
_entry.id   AF-A0AAV7Y7M1-F1
#
_cell.length_a   1.000
_cell.length_b   1.000
_cell.length_c   1.000
_cell.angle_alpha   90.00
_cell.angle_beta   90.00
_cell.angle_gamma   90.00
#
_symmetry.space_group_name_H-M   'P 1'
#
loop_
_entity.id
_entity.type
_entity.pdbx_description
1 polymer ?
#
loop_
_entity_poly.entity_id
_entity_poly.type
_entity_poly.pdbx_seq_one_letter_code
_entity_poly.pdbx_strand_id
1 'polypeptide(L)'
;MTTSTERGIQIKREIEEERKEYENERETFIEQFLQVLKAKDQEIGDMVRLLEKLTSHHNKVLEAIGKLERQNQMGEKYNVQLNQLNLQQQSLRKQINSKLPQELKIHKEQLDRLVVRKGELQKEVSKMQKLIDEEGGAFHEMSKTVEELTDQIKQADQERQDILSLAKKRRQELLERHSHLNNLLEEKKNNPNFNVNTNTNSTTNTNTNTNNGINNNNNNNNNNNNNNNHNNNSQENQQSPKIVSRRNTQLSSSINLKRETSKPIEKKKFPTRSGKVDFRSDKKRMGRYKWSHTFIKLENGSLQIFDKENGNLKKTLDISGDSRAFKKISVQKRKHCLEIKMMDNTIHIFSVDRLDDLLVWYRDLRECINSKF
;
A
#
# COMPACT_ATOMS: atom_id res chain seq x y z
N MET A 1 -111.61 -2.94 111.81
CA MET A 1 -111.03 -1.59 111.84
C MET A 1 -109.52 -1.74 111.92
N THR A 2 -108.83 -1.75 110.77
CA THR A 2 -107.36 -1.67 110.75
C THR A 2 -106.95 -0.30 111.27
N THR A 3 -106.04 -0.26 112.24
CA THR A 3 -105.60 1.00 112.85
C THR A 3 -104.79 1.81 111.84
N SER A 4 -104.86 3.14 111.91
CA SER A 4 -104.20 4.08 110.98
C SER A 4 -102.73 3.72 110.67
N THR A 5 -102.05 3.10 111.63
CA THR A 5 -100.67 2.62 111.54
C THR A 5 -100.44 1.48 110.54
N GLU A 6 -101.37 0.52 110.42
CA GLU A 6 -101.23 -0.62 109.48
C GLU A 6 -101.36 -0.19 108.03
N ARG A 7 -102.23 0.79 107.75
CA ARG A 7 -102.36 1.41 106.42
C ARG A 7 -101.09 2.16 106.01
N GLY A 8 -100.46 2.88 106.95
CA GLY A 8 -99.19 3.58 106.70
C GLY A 8 -98.04 2.62 106.36
N ILE A 9 -97.99 1.45 107.02
CA ILE A 9 -96.99 0.41 106.72
C ILE A 9 -97.23 -0.22 105.34
N GLN A 10 -98.49 -0.45 104.97
CA GLN A 10 -98.86 -1.02 103.67
C GLN A 10 -98.49 -0.07 102.51
N ILE A 11 -98.87 1.21 102.61
CA ILE A 11 -98.54 2.25 101.61
C ILE A 11 -97.01 2.38 101.46
N LYS A 12 -96.27 2.34 102.57
CA LYS A 12 -94.81 2.41 102.52
C LYS A 12 -94.20 1.21 101.80
N ARG A 13 -94.80 0.01 101.94
CA ARG A 13 -94.38 -1.21 101.25
C ARG A 13 -94.66 -1.14 99.75
N GLU A 14 -95.85 -0.66 99.36
CA GLU A 14 -96.22 -0.45 97.95
C GLU A 14 -95.30 0.57 97.27
N ILE A 15 -95.00 1.70 97.93
CA ILE A 15 -94.03 2.69 97.41
C ILE A 15 -92.63 2.08 97.24
N GLU A 16 -92.18 1.25 98.19
CA GLU A 16 -90.87 0.60 98.11
C GLU A 16 -90.82 -0.46 96.99
N GLU A 17 -91.92 -1.17 96.75
CA GLU A 17 -92.07 -2.14 95.64
C GLU A 17 -92.10 -1.43 94.29
N GLU A 18 -92.91 -0.37 94.12
CA GLU A 18 -92.92 0.46 92.90
C GLU A 18 -91.54 1.07 92.64
N ARG A 19 -90.83 1.51 93.69
CA ARG A 19 -89.47 2.04 93.56
C ARG A 19 -88.49 0.97 93.08
N LYS A 20 -88.59 -0.26 93.59
CA LYS A 20 -87.75 -1.39 93.14
C LYS A 20 -88.08 -1.83 91.72
N GLU A 21 -89.36 -1.86 91.35
CA GLU A 21 -89.79 -2.15 89.99
C GLU A 21 -89.24 -1.11 89.02
N TYR A 22 -89.36 0.18 89.36
CA TYR A 22 -88.78 1.27 88.58
C TYR A 22 -87.24 1.20 88.49
N GLU A 23 -86.55 0.85 89.58
CA GLU A 23 -85.10 0.64 89.58
C GLU A 23 -84.70 -0.53 88.65
N ASN A 24 -85.43 -1.65 88.69
CA ASN A 24 -85.21 -2.79 87.80
C ASN A 24 -85.50 -2.47 86.33
N GLU A 25 -86.61 -1.77 86.04
CA GLU A 25 -86.94 -1.31 84.68
C GLU A 25 -85.86 -0.37 84.14
N ARG A 26 -85.39 0.56 84.99
CA ARG A 26 -84.32 1.49 84.65
C ARG A 26 -83.01 0.75 84.38
N GLU A 27 -82.63 -0.22 85.21
CA GLU A 27 -81.43 -1.04 84.98
C GLU A 27 -81.53 -1.86 83.69
N THR A 28 -82.69 -2.49 83.44
CA THR A 28 -82.96 -3.25 82.22
C THR A 28 -82.87 -2.37 80.97
N PHE A 29 -83.45 -1.16 81.04
CA PHE A 29 -83.36 -0.19 79.95
C PHE A 29 -81.91 0.26 79.70
N ILE A 30 -81.16 0.58 80.76
CA ILE A 30 -79.74 0.95 80.66
C ILE A 30 -78.94 -0.18 80.02
N GLU A 31 -79.17 -1.44 80.42
CA GLU A 31 -78.45 -2.59 79.87
C GLU A 31 -78.76 -2.80 78.38
N GLN A 32 -80.04 -2.74 77.98
CA GLN A 32 -80.44 -2.80 76.56
C GLN A 32 -79.81 -1.66 75.76
N PHE A 33 -79.83 -0.44 76.30
CA PHE A 33 -79.23 0.72 75.65
C PHE A 33 -77.71 0.55 75.47
N LEU A 34 -77.01 0.03 76.49
CA LEU A 34 -75.57 -0.27 76.40
C LEU A 34 -75.26 -1.38 75.39
N GLN A 35 -76.12 -2.40 75.27
CA GLN A 35 -75.97 -3.42 74.24
C GLN A 35 -76.13 -2.84 72.82
N VAL A 36 -77.10 -1.94 72.61
CA VAL A 36 -77.28 -1.23 71.35
C VAL A 36 -76.05 -0.37 71.02
N LEU A 37 -75.51 0.37 72.00
CA LEU A 37 -74.29 1.15 71.81
C LEU A 37 -73.09 0.29 71.43
N LYS A 38 -72.89 -0.87 72.09
CA LYS A 38 -71.82 -1.82 71.75
C LYS A 38 -71.98 -2.38 70.33
N ALA A 39 -73.19 -2.71 69.92
CA ALA A 39 -73.46 -3.20 68.56
C ALA A 39 -73.15 -2.11 67.51
N LYS A 40 -73.52 -0.86 67.79
CA LYS A 40 -73.21 0.27 66.89
C LYS A 40 -71.72 0.60 66.84
N ASP A 41 -71.01 0.52 67.96
CA ASP A 41 -69.55 0.68 67.99
C ASP A 41 -68.84 -0.40 67.16
N GLN A 42 -69.32 -1.66 67.25
CA GLN A 42 -68.83 -2.76 66.43
C GLN A 42 -69.10 -2.53 64.93
N GLU A 43 -70.30 -2.09 64.55
CA GLU A 43 -70.63 -1.73 63.16
C GLU A 43 -69.71 -0.62 62.63
N ILE A 44 -69.44 0.42 63.43
CA ILE A 44 -68.51 1.50 63.09
C ILE A 44 -67.09 0.94 62.88
N GLY A 45 -66.61 0.09 63.79
CA GLY A 45 -65.31 -0.57 63.66
C GLY A 45 -65.19 -1.43 62.38
N ASP A 46 -66.26 -2.12 61.99
CA ASP A 46 -66.30 -2.89 60.74
C ASP A 46 -66.29 -1.99 59.50
N MET A 47 -67.01 -0.87 59.53
CA MET A 47 -66.98 0.13 58.46
C MET A 47 -65.60 0.79 58.30
N VAL A 48 -64.92 1.11 59.41
CA VAL A 48 -63.55 1.65 59.37
C VAL A 48 -62.59 0.65 58.75
N ARG A 49 -62.62 -0.63 59.17
CA ARG A 49 -61.79 -1.69 58.58
C ARG A 49 -62.08 -1.90 57.09
N LEU A 50 -63.34 -1.74 56.66
CA LEU A 50 -63.71 -1.81 55.25
C LEU A 50 -63.11 -0.63 54.47
N LEU A 51 -63.20 0.60 55.01
CA LEU A 51 -62.62 1.79 54.40
C LEU A 51 -61.10 1.66 54.27
N GLU A 52 -60.39 1.18 55.29
CA GLU A 52 -58.94 0.93 55.23
C GLU A 52 -58.57 -0.06 54.12
N LYS A 53 -59.35 -1.16 53.97
CA LYS A 53 -59.17 -2.12 52.88
C LYS A 53 -59.41 -1.48 51.51
N LEU A 54 -60.45 -0.65 51.39
CA LEU A 54 -60.79 0.05 50.15
C LEU A 54 -59.68 1.04 49.76
N THR A 55 -59.18 1.83 50.72
CA THR A 55 -58.06 2.76 50.52
C THR A 55 -56.77 2.01 50.14
N SER A 56 -56.47 0.89 50.80
CA SER A 56 -55.33 0.04 50.43
C SER A 56 -55.45 -0.50 49.01
N HIS A 57 -56.64 -0.95 48.61
CA HIS A 57 -56.89 -1.43 47.25
C HIS A 57 -56.77 -0.30 46.22
N HIS A 58 -57.34 0.87 46.50
CA HIS A 58 -57.22 2.06 45.65
C HIS A 58 -55.76 2.44 45.41
N ASN A 59 -54.93 2.47 46.46
CA ASN A 59 -53.50 2.76 46.34
C ASN A 59 -52.77 1.73 45.45
N LYS A 60 -53.09 0.43 45.59
CA LYS A 60 -52.52 -0.62 44.73
C LYS A 60 -52.92 -0.45 43.27
N VAL A 61 -54.16 -0.02 43.00
CA VAL A 61 -54.63 0.28 41.64
C VAL A 61 -53.86 1.47 41.06
N LEU A 62 -53.66 2.55 41.83
CA LEU A 62 -52.85 3.70 41.39
C LEU A 62 -51.41 3.30 41.07
N GLU A 63 -50.79 2.45 41.89
CA GLU A 63 -49.45 1.92 41.60
C GLU A 63 -49.41 1.09 40.31
N ALA A 64 -50.44 0.28 40.06
CA ALA A 64 -50.54 -0.52 38.84
C ALA A 64 -50.70 0.37 37.60
N ILE A 65 -51.54 1.40 37.67
CA ILE A 65 -51.69 2.41 36.61
C ILE A 65 -50.35 3.09 36.32
N GLY A 66 -49.64 3.55 37.35
CA GLY A 66 -48.32 4.18 37.17
C GLY A 66 -47.24 3.23 36.63
N LYS A 67 -47.37 1.90 36.81
CA LYS A 67 -46.51 0.91 36.14
C LYS A 67 -46.86 0.78 34.66
N LEU A 68 -48.14 0.71 34.31
CA LEU A 68 -48.62 0.63 32.92
C LEU A 68 -48.25 1.87 32.11
N GLU A 69 -48.41 3.07 32.67
CA GLU A 69 -48.01 4.32 32.00
C GLU A 69 -46.51 4.35 31.67
N ARG A 70 -45.66 3.92 32.62
CA ARG A 70 -44.21 3.81 32.39
C ARG A 70 -43.87 2.79 31.30
N GLN A 71 -44.58 1.66 31.24
CA GLN A 71 -44.42 0.69 30.17
C GLN A 71 -44.84 1.27 28.81
N ASN A 72 -45.95 2.01 28.76
CA ASN A 72 -46.42 2.66 27.54
C ASN A 72 -45.40 3.70 27.02
N GLN A 73 -44.88 4.56 27.90
CA GLN A 73 -43.82 5.52 27.55
C GLN A 73 -42.54 4.83 27.02
N MET A 74 -42.19 3.66 27.57
CA MET A 74 -41.08 2.87 27.04
C MET A 74 -41.39 2.31 25.65
N GLY A 75 -42.62 1.82 25.42
CA GLY A 75 -43.10 1.40 24.10
C GLY A 75 -43.03 2.50 23.06
N GLU A 76 -43.47 3.72 23.40
CA GLU A 76 -43.36 4.90 22.53
C GLU A 76 -41.91 5.23 22.19
N LYS A 77 -41.00 5.20 23.19
CA LYS A 77 -39.56 5.40 22.95
C LYS A 77 -38.98 4.37 21.99
N TYR A 78 -39.36 3.10 22.12
CA TYR A 78 -38.93 2.06 21.18
C TYR A 78 -39.45 2.30 19.76
N ASN A 79 -40.71 2.72 19.60
CA ASN A 79 -41.28 3.05 18.29
C ASN A 79 -40.55 4.22 17.62
N VAL A 80 -40.20 5.26 18.38
CA VAL A 80 -39.40 6.40 17.86
C VAL A 80 -38.02 5.92 17.39
N GLN A 81 -37.34 5.08 18.19
CA GLN A 81 -36.04 4.52 17.82
C GLN A 81 -36.13 3.64 16.56
N LEU A 82 -37.18 2.82 16.44
CA LEU A 82 -37.41 1.97 15.28
C LEU A 82 -37.60 2.80 14.00
N ASN A 83 -38.39 3.88 14.08
CA ASN A 83 -38.59 4.79 12.95
C ASN A 83 -37.29 5.49 12.53
N GLN A 84 -36.47 5.91 13.50
CA GLN A 84 -35.17 6.51 13.22
C GLN A 84 -34.21 5.52 12.52
N LEU A 85 -34.20 4.26 12.96
CA LEU A 85 -33.42 3.20 12.32
C LEU A 85 -33.88 2.94 10.89
N ASN A 86 -35.20 2.92 10.65
CA ASN A 86 -35.76 2.74 9.31
C ASN A 86 -35.34 3.87 8.36
N LEU A 87 -35.35 5.13 8.82
CA LEU A 87 -34.87 6.27 8.03
C LEU A 87 -33.37 6.17 7.71
N GLN A 88 -32.55 5.71 8.66
CA GLN A 88 -31.12 5.46 8.43
C GLN A 88 -30.91 4.35 7.39
N GLN A 89 -31.65 3.25 7.47
CA GLN A 89 -31.59 2.18 6.48
C GLN A 89 -31.98 2.66 5.08
N GLN A 90 -33.05 3.45 4.96
CA GLN A 90 -33.45 4.02 3.66
C GLN A 90 -32.38 4.95 3.08
N SER A 91 -31.76 5.80 3.92
CA SER A 91 -30.65 6.66 3.49
C SER A 91 -29.45 5.85 2.99
N LEU A 92 -29.07 4.80 3.72
CA LEU A 92 -27.99 3.89 3.30
C LEU A 92 -28.32 3.19 1.99
N ARG A 93 -29.54 2.68 1.81
CA ARG A 93 -29.99 2.09 0.54
C ARG A 93 -29.88 3.07 -0.63
N LYS A 94 -30.31 4.32 -0.43
CA LYS A 94 -30.16 5.38 -1.45
C LYS A 94 -28.69 5.64 -1.80
N GLN A 95 -27.80 5.69 -0.81
CA GLN A 95 -26.36 5.90 -1.04
C GLN A 95 -25.72 4.73 -1.78
N ILE A 96 -26.05 3.49 -1.41
CA ILE A 96 -25.55 2.29 -2.10
C ILE A 96 -26.01 2.29 -3.56
N ASN A 97 -27.31 2.54 -3.79
CA ASN A 97 -27.89 2.49 -5.12
C ASN A 97 -27.39 3.62 -6.03
N SER A 98 -26.94 4.76 -5.49
CA SER A 98 -26.40 5.85 -6.30
C SER A 98 -24.90 5.74 -6.54
N LYS A 99 -24.11 5.40 -5.52
CA LYS A 99 -22.64 5.41 -5.62
C LYS A 99 -22.07 4.15 -6.25
N LEU A 100 -22.60 2.98 -5.91
CA LEU A 100 -22.02 1.71 -6.36
C LEU A 100 -22.05 1.56 -7.90
N PRO A 101 -23.15 1.92 -8.61
CA PRO A 101 -23.14 1.85 -10.08
C PRO A 101 -22.18 2.85 -10.73
N GLN A 102 -21.98 4.01 -10.11
CA GLN A 102 -21.04 5.02 -10.61
C GLN A 102 -19.59 4.54 -10.48
N GLU A 103 -19.23 3.99 -9.31
CA GLU A 103 -17.90 3.42 -9.08
C GLU A 103 -17.64 2.22 -10.00
N LEU A 104 -18.63 1.33 -10.17
CA LEU A 104 -18.55 0.22 -11.13
C LEU A 104 -18.34 0.71 -12.56
N LYS A 105 -19.05 1.77 -12.97
CA LYS A 105 -18.89 2.37 -14.30
C LYS A 105 -17.47 2.91 -14.50
N ILE A 106 -16.95 3.65 -13.52
CA ILE A 106 -15.58 4.20 -13.56
C ILE A 106 -14.55 3.08 -13.66
N HIS A 107 -14.67 2.02 -12.84
CA HIS A 107 -13.74 0.91 -12.89
C HIS A 107 -13.84 0.09 -14.18
N LYS A 108 -15.04 -0.03 -14.76
CA LYS A 108 -15.22 -0.66 -16.07
C LYS A 108 -14.52 0.14 -17.17
N GLU A 109 -14.70 1.46 -17.19
CA GLU A 109 -14.00 2.33 -18.15
C GLU A 109 -12.48 2.29 -17.99
N GLN A 110 -11.98 2.21 -16.75
CA GLN A 110 -10.54 2.02 -16.49
C GLN A 110 -10.03 0.68 -17.01
N LEU A 111 -10.79 -0.40 -16.81
CA LEU A 111 -10.44 -1.72 -17.31
C LEU A 111 -10.39 -1.73 -18.85
N ASP A 112 -11.38 -1.14 -19.51
CA ASP A 112 -11.43 -1.06 -20.97
C ASP A 112 -10.22 -0.30 -21.53
N ARG A 113 -9.81 0.81 -20.89
CA ARG A 113 -8.59 1.55 -21.26
C ARG A 113 -7.32 0.70 -21.11
N LEU A 114 -7.21 -0.08 -20.03
CA LEU A 114 -6.06 -0.96 -19.81
C LEU A 114 -5.99 -2.09 -20.85
N VAL A 115 -7.15 -2.63 -21.26
CA VAL A 115 -7.23 -3.64 -22.32
C VAL A 115 -6.73 -3.08 -23.65
N VAL A 116 -7.16 -1.87 -24.03
CA VAL A 116 -6.65 -1.20 -25.24
C VAL A 116 -5.14 -0.97 -25.15
N ARG A 117 -4.65 -0.43 -24.03
CA ARG A 117 -3.23 -0.16 -23.84
C ARG A 117 -2.37 -1.42 -23.90
N LYS A 118 -2.85 -2.54 -23.35
CA LYS A 118 -2.19 -3.85 -23.47
C LYS A 118 -2.06 -4.27 -24.93
N GLY A 119 -3.11 -4.10 -25.74
CA GLY A 119 -3.08 -4.40 -27.17
C GLY A 119 -2.09 -3.54 -27.95
N GLU A 120 -1.97 -2.25 -27.62
CA GLU A 120 -0.96 -1.36 -28.21
C GLU A 120 0.46 -1.81 -27.88
N LEU A 121 0.76 -2.11 -26.61
CA LEU A 121 2.06 -2.58 -26.18
C LEU A 121 2.45 -3.91 -26.83
N GLN A 122 1.50 -4.83 -27.00
CA GLN A 122 1.74 -6.08 -27.73
C GLN A 122 2.14 -5.84 -29.19
N LYS A 123 1.50 -4.87 -29.86
CA LYS A 123 1.88 -4.48 -31.23
C LYS A 123 3.29 -3.87 -31.26
N GLU A 124 3.63 -3.04 -30.28
CA GLU A 124 4.96 -2.42 -30.18
C GLU A 124 6.06 -3.46 -29.92
N VAL A 125 5.82 -4.42 -29.01
CA VAL A 125 6.72 -5.56 -28.79
C VAL A 125 6.90 -6.38 -30.06
N SER A 126 5.83 -6.63 -30.81
CA SER A 126 5.92 -7.36 -32.08
C SER A 126 6.74 -6.61 -33.14
N LYS A 127 6.70 -5.27 -33.15
CA LYS A 127 7.54 -4.46 -34.03
C LYS A 127 9.01 -4.51 -33.61
N MET A 128 9.29 -4.37 -32.32
CA MET A 128 10.66 -4.47 -31.80
C MET A 128 11.28 -5.84 -32.06
N GLN A 129 10.51 -6.93 -31.92
CA GLN A 129 11.01 -8.27 -32.23
C GLN A 129 11.44 -8.39 -33.69
N LYS A 130 10.65 -7.87 -34.64
CA LYS A 130 11.02 -7.86 -36.06
C LYS A 130 12.32 -7.10 -36.32
N LEU A 131 12.51 -5.94 -35.68
CA LEU A 131 13.75 -5.17 -35.80
C LEU A 131 14.95 -5.95 -35.26
N ILE A 132 14.80 -6.64 -34.14
CA ILE A 132 15.85 -7.51 -33.59
C ILE A 132 16.21 -8.64 -34.57
N ASP A 133 15.20 -9.26 -35.17
CA ASP A 133 15.41 -10.35 -36.14
C ASP A 133 16.13 -9.82 -37.40
N GLU A 134 15.74 -8.64 -37.90
CA GLU A 134 16.39 -7.96 -39.04
C GLU A 134 17.85 -7.58 -38.73
N GLU A 135 18.12 -6.98 -37.57
CA GLU A 135 19.48 -6.65 -37.12
C GLU A 135 20.34 -7.92 -36.91
N GLY A 136 19.75 -8.99 -36.37
CA GLY A 136 20.42 -10.29 -36.21
C GLY A 136 20.81 -10.91 -37.56
N GLY A 137 19.95 -10.80 -38.58
CA GLY A 137 20.26 -11.21 -39.95
C GLY A 137 21.42 -10.40 -40.55
N ALA A 138 21.36 -9.08 -40.46
CA ALA A 138 22.43 -8.20 -40.95
C ALA A 138 23.78 -8.47 -40.25
N PHE A 139 23.75 -8.72 -38.94
CA PHE A 139 24.95 -9.10 -38.18
C PHE A 139 25.55 -10.43 -38.65
N HIS A 140 24.70 -11.41 -38.97
CA HIS A 140 25.14 -12.70 -39.50
C HIS A 140 25.81 -12.56 -40.88
N GLU A 141 25.21 -11.77 -41.79
CA GLU A 141 25.81 -11.48 -43.11
C GLU A 141 27.14 -10.75 -43.00
N MET A 142 27.21 -9.75 -42.12
CA MET A 142 28.45 -9.02 -41.84
C MET A 142 29.53 -9.94 -41.27
N SER A 143 29.17 -10.85 -40.34
CA SER A 143 30.10 -11.83 -39.78
C SER A 143 30.66 -12.76 -40.86
N LYS A 144 29.80 -13.23 -41.77
CA LYS A 144 30.22 -14.06 -42.92
C LYS A 144 31.20 -13.31 -43.84
N THR A 145 30.92 -12.03 -44.11
CA THR A 145 31.80 -11.19 -44.94
C THR A 145 33.16 -10.97 -44.27
N VAL A 146 33.18 -10.77 -42.95
CA VAL A 146 34.43 -10.66 -42.18
C VAL A 146 35.24 -11.96 -42.23
N GLU A 147 34.59 -13.12 -42.13
CA GLU A 147 35.23 -14.43 -42.25
C GLU A 147 35.84 -14.62 -43.65
N GLU A 148 35.08 -14.35 -44.71
CA GLU A 148 35.55 -14.40 -46.10
C GLU A 148 36.75 -13.48 -46.34
N LEU A 149 36.68 -12.23 -45.87
CA LEU A 149 37.80 -11.28 -45.97
C LEU A 149 39.02 -11.73 -45.17
N THR A 150 38.81 -12.33 -43.99
CA THR A 150 39.90 -12.84 -43.17
C THR A 150 40.64 -13.97 -43.88
N ASP A 151 39.92 -14.86 -44.57
CA ASP A 151 40.53 -15.94 -45.33
C ASP A 151 41.23 -15.44 -46.60
N GLN A 152 40.68 -14.43 -47.28
CA GLN A 152 41.37 -13.74 -48.38
C GLN A 152 42.68 -13.08 -47.92
N ILE A 153 42.69 -12.45 -46.75
CA ILE A 153 43.91 -11.85 -46.16
C ILE A 153 44.96 -12.95 -45.88
N LYS A 154 44.55 -14.07 -45.27
CA LYS A 154 45.47 -15.19 -45.03
C LYS A 154 46.07 -15.73 -46.33
N GLN A 155 45.25 -15.88 -47.38
CA GLN A 155 45.73 -16.33 -48.69
C GLN A 155 46.74 -15.34 -49.29
N ALA A 156 46.42 -14.05 -49.28
CA ALA A 156 47.31 -13.01 -49.80
C ALA A 156 48.64 -12.94 -49.01
N ASP A 157 48.60 -13.14 -47.69
CA ASP A 157 49.80 -13.20 -46.86
C ASP A 157 50.66 -14.44 -47.18
N GLN A 158 50.04 -15.60 -47.45
CA GLN A 158 50.75 -16.80 -47.89
C GLN A 158 51.43 -16.60 -49.25
N GLU A 159 50.71 -16.07 -50.24
CA GLU A 159 51.26 -15.74 -51.55
C GLU A 159 52.43 -14.76 -51.45
N ARG A 160 52.33 -13.75 -50.56
CA ARG A 160 53.43 -12.81 -50.29
C ARG A 160 54.66 -13.53 -49.74
N GLN A 161 54.51 -14.45 -48.78
CA GLN A 161 55.63 -15.22 -48.23
C GLN A 161 56.28 -16.10 -49.30
N ASP A 162 55.48 -16.73 -50.15
CA ASP A 162 55.97 -17.57 -51.25
C ASP A 162 56.77 -16.73 -52.26
N ILE A 163 56.27 -15.56 -52.66
CA ILE A 163 56.98 -14.61 -53.54
C ILE A 163 58.30 -14.15 -52.90
N LEU A 164 58.31 -13.81 -51.61
CA LEU A 164 59.53 -13.39 -50.91
C LEU A 164 60.57 -14.52 -50.86
N SER A 165 60.12 -15.77 -50.63
CA SER A 165 60.99 -16.94 -50.64
C SER A 165 61.62 -17.19 -52.02
N LEU A 166 60.81 -17.05 -53.09
CA LEU A 166 61.25 -17.20 -54.47
C LEU A 166 62.23 -16.09 -54.87
N ALA A 167 61.95 -14.84 -54.49
CA ALA A 167 62.82 -13.70 -54.75
C ALA A 167 64.19 -13.88 -54.05
N LYS A 168 64.19 -14.39 -52.80
CA LYS A 168 65.41 -14.70 -52.06
C LYS A 168 66.24 -15.78 -52.76
N LYS A 169 65.60 -16.85 -53.23
CA LYS A 169 66.26 -17.93 -53.99
C LYS A 169 66.89 -17.42 -55.29
N ARG A 170 66.15 -16.66 -56.10
CA ARG A 170 66.68 -16.06 -57.35
C ARG A 170 67.84 -15.11 -57.10
N ARG A 171 67.78 -14.32 -56.02
CA ARG A 171 68.89 -13.44 -55.64
C ARG A 171 70.15 -14.24 -55.31
N GLN A 172 70.01 -15.37 -54.62
CA GLN A 172 71.14 -16.25 -54.32
C GLN A 172 71.72 -16.89 -55.59
N GLU A 173 70.88 -17.42 -56.48
CA GLU A 173 71.31 -17.97 -57.77
C GLU A 173 72.06 -16.94 -58.62
N LEU A 174 71.62 -15.67 -58.62
CA LEU A 174 72.30 -14.57 -59.30
C LEU A 174 73.67 -14.26 -58.68
N LEU A 175 73.78 -14.27 -57.34
CA LEU A 175 75.06 -14.07 -56.65
C LEU A 175 76.04 -15.20 -56.96
N GLU A 176 75.58 -16.45 -56.97
CA GLU A 176 76.39 -17.62 -57.33
C GLU A 176 76.87 -17.53 -58.79
N ARG A 177 76.00 -17.14 -59.72
CA ARG A 177 76.39 -16.88 -61.13
C ARG A 177 77.41 -15.76 -61.26
N HIS A 178 77.23 -14.65 -60.55
CA HIS A 178 78.19 -13.54 -60.54
C HIS A 178 79.55 -13.97 -59.97
N SER A 179 79.56 -14.76 -58.89
CA SER A 179 80.79 -15.32 -58.33
C SER A 179 81.49 -16.25 -59.33
N HIS A 180 80.74 -17.11 -60.01
CA HIS A 180 81.29 -18.01 -61.04
C HIS A 180 81.88 -17.24 -62.23
N LEU A 181 81.19 -16.19 -62.71
CA LEU A 181 81.69 -15.30 -63.76
C LEU A 181 82.97 -14.57 -63.36
N ASN A 182 83.06 -14.10 -62.11
CA ASN A 182 84.27 -13.46 -61.61
C ASN A 182 85.45 -14.44 -61.53
N ASN A 183 85.22 -15.68 -61.11
CA ASN A 183 86.27 -16.72 -61.10
C ASN A 183 86.77 -17.03 -62.53
N LEU A 184 85.89 -17.12 -63.52
CA LEU A 184 86.24 -17.29 -64.94
C LEU A 184 87.04 -16.09 -65.50
N LEU A 185 86.74 -14.87 -65.06
CA LEU A 185 87.48 -13.67 -65.45
C LEU A 185 88.89 -13.63 -64.84
N GLU A 186 89.02 -14.05 -63.58
CA GLU A 186 90.31 -14.19 -62.89
C GLU A 186 91.17 -15.30 -63.53
N GLU A 187 90.57 -16.44 -63.93
CA GLU A 187 91.25 -17.48 -64.71
C GLU A 187 91.75 -16.97 -66.07
N LYS A 188 90.99 -16.09 -66.74
CA LYS A 188 91.44 -15.45 -67.99
C LYS A 188 92.56 -14.41 -67.80
N LYS A 189 92.68 -13.80 -66.62
CA LYS A 189 93.74 -12.80 -66.32
C LYS A 189 95.09 -13.43 -65.99
N ASN A 190 95.11 -14.66 -65.49
CA ASN A 190 96.33 -15.34 -65.03
C ASN A 190 97.03 -16.21 -66.09
N ASN A 191 96.64 -16.12 -67.37
CA ASN A 191 97.29 -16.84 -68.46
C ASN A 191 97.37 -15.98 -69.76
N PRO A 192 98.47 -15.22 -70.01
CA PRO A 192 98.56 -14.35 -71.18
C PRO A 192 99.14 -15.13 -72.36
N ASN A 193 98.38 -16.05 -72.94
CA ASN A 193 98.63 -16.51 -74.30
C ASN A 193 97.40 -17.24 -74.85
N PHE A 194 96.65 -16.61 -75.76
CA PHE A 194 96.35 -17.20 -77.06
C PHE A 194 95.57 -16.23 -77.96
N ASN A 195 96.26 -15.87 -79.03
CA ASN A 195 95.86 -15.72 -80.42
C ASN A 195 94.36 -15.58 -80.80
N VAL A 196 94.17 -14.58 -81.67
CA VAL A 196 92.97 -14.15 -82.38
C VAL A 196 92.46 -15.24 -83.33
N ASN A 197 91.14 -15.44 -83.39
CA ASN A 197 90.49 -15.75 -84.67
C ASN A 197 89.24 -14.88 -84.84
N THR A 198 89.34 -13.98 -85.81
CA THR A 198 88.30 -13.11 -86.37
C THR A 198 87.28 -13.95 -87.12
N ASN A 199 86.00 -13.82 -86.78
CA ASN A 199 84.96 -13.93 -87.80
C ASN A 199 83.93 -12.81 -87.63
N THR A 200 83.91 -11.97 -88.65
CA THR A 200 83.12 -10.76 -88.81
C THR A 200 81.76 -11.16 -89.36
N ASN A 201 80.67 -10.73 -88.73
CA ASN A 201 79.42 -10.50 -89.45
C ASN A 201 78.69 -9.33 -88.82
N SER A 202 78.60 -8.24 -89.58
CA SER A 202 77.83 -7.05 -89.27
C SER A 202 76.41 -7.23 -89.77
N THR A 203 75.41 -7.08 -88.90
CA THR A 203 74.20 -6.35 -89.28
C THR A 203 73.47 -5.88 -88.03
N THR A 204 73.46 -4.56 -87.88
CA THR A 204 72.68 -3.78 -86.91
C THR A 204 71.31 -3.51 -87.53
N ASN A 205 70.21 -3.77 -86.82
CA ASN A 205 69.18 -2.73 -86.68
C ASN A 205 68.20 -2.96 -85.51
N THR A 206 67.99 -1.83 -84.84
CA THR A 206 67.20 -1.47 -83.67
C THR A 206 65.68 -1.69 -83.86
N ASN A 207 64.98 -2.12 -82.81
CA ASN A 207 63.72 -1.46 -82.45
C ASN A 207 63.35 -1.66 -80.97
N THR A 208 63.01 -0.56 -80.33
CA THR A 208 62.59 -0.39 -78.94
C THR A 208 61.07 -0.36 -78.89
N ASN A 209 60.40 -1.21 -78.11
CA ASN A 209 59.33 -0.74 -77.20
C ASN A 209 58.80 -1.80 -76.22
N THR A 210 58.52 -1.29 -75.04
CA THR A 210 57.89 -1.84 -73.84
C THR A 210 56.42 -2.20 -74.06
N ASN A 211 55.94 -3.35 -73.55
CA ASN A 211 54.73 -3.35 -72.71
C ASN A 211 54.49 -4.65 -71.94
N ASN A 212 54.12 -4.47 -70.67
CA ASN A 212 53.54 -5.45 -69.76
C ASN A 212 52.13 -5.86 -70.17
N GLY A 213 51.71 -7.07 -69.80
CA GLY A 213 50.33 -7.53 -69.83
C GLY A 213 50.29 -9.06 -69.80
N ILE A 214 50.54 -9.69 -68.66
CA ILE A 214 49.50 -10.08 -67.68
C ILE A 214 48.30 -10.73 -68.36
N ASN A 215 48.36 -12.06 -68.31
CA ASN A 215 47.30 -13.02 -68.51
C ASN A 215 46.06 -12.62 -67.69
N ASN A 216 44.95 -12.29 -68.34
CA ASN A 216 43.68 -12.04 -67.65
C ASN A 216 42.60 -12.97 -68.23
N ASN A 217 42.16 -13.89 -67.37
CA ASN A 217 41.14 -14.90 -67.63
C ASN A 217 39.77 -14.24 -67.50
N ASN A 218 39.01 -14.16 -68.59
CA ASN A 218 37.69 -13.53 -68.62
C ASN A 218 36.63 -14.55 -68.19
N ASN A 219 36.26 -14.56 -66.90
CA ASN A 219 35.12 -15.34 -66.41
C ASN A 219 33.88 -14.44 -66.34
N ASN A 220 32.93 -14.69 -67.23
CA ASN A 220 31.66 -14.00 -67.33
C ASN A 220 30.69 -14.62 -66.32
N ASN A 221 30.43 -13.95 -65.20
CA ASN A 221 29.32 -14.30 -64.31
C ASN A 221 28.34 -13.12 -64.24
N ASN A 222 27.24 -13.29 -64.96
CA ASN A 222 26.12 -12.37 -65.04
C ASN A 222 25.24 -12.57 -63.81
N ASN A 223 25.34 -11.69 -62.80
CA ASN A 223 24.40 -11.69 -61.68
C ASN A 223 23.38 -10.56 -61.84
N ASN A 224 22.15 -11.00 -62.05
CA ASN A 224 20.92 -10.25 -62.17
C ASN A 224 20.53 -9.70 -60.79
N ASN A 225 20.48 -8.37 -60.61
CA ASN A 225 19.83 -7.79 -59.43
C ASN A 225 18.82 -6.71 -59.85
N ASN A 226 17.56 -7.03 -59.58
CA ASN A 226 16.36 -6.30 -59.92
C ASN A 226 16.07 -5.30 -58.80
N ASN A 227 16.39 -4.02 -58.99
CA ASN A 227 16.07 -3.00 -58.00
C ASN A 227 14.67 -2.44 -58.26
N ASN A 228 13.72 -2.87 -57.45
CA ASN A 228 12.33 -2.47 -57.52
C ASN A 228 12.18 -1.10 -56.86
N ASN A 229 11.80 -0.10 -57.65
CA ASN A 229 11.63 1.28 -57.25
C ASN A 229 10.22 1.49 -56.65
N HIS A 230 10.16 1.67 -55.33
CA HIS A 230 8.98 2.24 -54.68
C HIS A 230 9.39 2.91 -53.37
N ASN A 231 9.38 4.25 -53.31
CA ASN A 231 8.58 4.87 -52.27
C ASN A 231 8.17 6.32 -52.53
N ASN A 232 6.93 6.57 -52.12
CA ASN A 232 6.25 7.86 -52.08
C ASN A 232 6.70 8.71 -50.89
N ASN A 233 6.70 10.02 -51.13
CA ASN A 233 6.43 11.15 -50.23
C ASN A 233 5.92 10.85 -48.80
N SER A 234 6.54 11.45 -47.77
CA SER A 234 5.98 12.63 -47.06
C SER A 234 6.65 12.93 -45.70
N GLN A 235 6.79 14.25 -45.47
CA GLN A 235 6.80 15.01 -44.21
C GLN A 235 8.06 15.12 -43.34
N GLU A 236 8.70 16.28 -43.51
CA GLU A 236 9.11 17.26 -42.49
C GLU A 236 8.64 16.97 -41.05
N ASN A 237 9.60 16.89 -40.11
CA ASN A 237 9.74 17.92 -39.07
C ASN A 237 11.02 17.73 -38.23
N GLN A 238 11.77 18.82 -38.09
CA GLN A 238 12.39 19.30 -36.84
C GLN A 238 13.19 18.31 -35.96
N GLN A 239 14.51 18.47 -35.92
CA GLN A 239 15.25 19.31 -34.95
C GLN A 239 16.73 18.88 -34.91
N SER A 240 17.61 19.87 -35.09
CA SER A 240 19.06 19.76 -35.00
C SER A 240 19.52 19.30 -33.61
N PRO A 241 20.76 18.76 -33.51
CA PRO A 241 21.70 19.53 -32.71
C PRO A 241 23.08 19.72 -33.34
N LYS A 242 23.61 20.90 -33.00
CA LYS A 242 24.95 21.43 -33.24
C LYS A 242 26.07 20.39 -33.10
N ILE A 243 26.81 20.28 -34.19
CA ILE A 243 28.20 19.82 -34.26
C ILE A 243 29.07 20.76 -33.41
N VAL A 244 29.76 20.23 -32.41
CA VAL A 244 30.96 20.86 -31.83
C VAL A 244 32.15 19.98 -32.14
N SER A 245 33.11 20.60 -32.81
CA SER A 245 34.33 20.03 -33.36
C SER A 245 35.41 19.88 -32.28
N ARG A 246 36.09 18.72 -32.33
CA ARG A 246 37.53 18.49 -32.09
C ARG A 246 38.18 19.03 -30.81
N ARG A 247 38.62 18.10 -29.96
CA ARG A 247 39.99 18.13 -29.40
C ARG A 247 40.50 16.76 -28.94
N ASN A 248 41.59 16.35 -29.59
CA ASN A 248 42.74 15.56 -29.13
C ASN A 248 42.56 14.34 -28.21
N THR A 249 42.87 13.19 -28.81
CA THR A 249 43.76 12.14 -28.33
C THR A 249 44.67 12.51 -27.14
N GLN A 250 44.58 11.72 -26.07
CA GLN A 250 45.73 11.02 -25.49
C GLN A 250 45.26 9.84 -24.63
N LEU A 251 45.60 8.64 -25.10
CA LEU A 251 45.63 7.40 -24.33
C LEU A 251 46.79 7.48 -23.34
N SER A 252 46.48 7.44 -22.05
CA SER A 252 47.44 7.04 -21.03
C SER A 252 46.73 6.15 -20.01
N SER A 253 47.01 4.86 -20.14
CA SER A 253 46.71 3.78 -19.22
C SER A 253 47.27 4.08 -17.83
N SER A 254 46.38 4.21 -16.84
CA SER A 254 46.70 4.12 -15.43
C SER A 254 45.44 3.68 -14.68
N ILE A 255 45.27 2.36 -14.55
CA ILE A 255 44.27 1.75 -13.69
C ILE A 255 44.67 2.06 -12.25
N ASN A 256 44.20 3.20 -11.75
CA ASN A 256 44.13 3.46 -10.32
C ASN A 256 42.76 2.96 -9.85
N LEU A 257 42.72 1.75 -9.27
CA LEU A 257 41.62 1.31 -8.43
C LEU A 257 41.54 2.22 -7.20
N LYS A 258 40.91 3.39 -7.37
CA LYS A 258 40.36 4.15 -6.25
C LYS A 258 39.30 3.27 -5.63
N ARG A 259 39.65 2.65 -4.51
CA ARG A 259 38.74 2.07 -3.54
C ARG A 259 37.65 3.12 -3.30
N GLU A 260 36.48 2.93 -3.91
CA GLU A 260 35.31 3.73 -3.62
C GLU A 260 35.02 3.54 -2.13
N THR A 261 35.44 4.51 -1.34
CA THR A 261 35.01 4.63 0.05
C THR A 261 33.50 4.73 -0.01
N SER A 262 32.84 3.66 0.42
CA SER A 262 31.39 3.54 0.58
C SER A 262 30.80 4.89 0.99
N LYS A 263 29.94 5.46 0.13
CA LYS A 263 29.15 6.64 0.49
C LYS A 263 28.56 6.38 1.89
N PRO A 264 28.74 7.30 2.86
CA PRO A 264 28.17 7.12 4.18
C PRO A 264 26.69 6.84 3.98
N ILE A 265 26.23 5.68 4.47
CA ILE A 265 24.83 5.30 4.42
C ILE A 265 24.09 6.44 5.13
N GLU A 266 23.40 7.28 4.35
CA GLU A 266 22.56 8.34 4.89
C GLU A 266 21.50 7.64 5.74
N LYS A 267 21.69 7.69 7.05
CA LYS A 267 20.73 7.16 8.00
C LYS A 267 19.41 7.89 7.72
N LYS A 268 18.43 7.18 7.15
CA LYS A 268 17.08 7.69 6.96
C LYS A 268 16.64 8.30 8.29
N LYS A 269 16.42 9.61 8.29
CA LYS A 269 15.96 10.32 9.49
C LYS A 269 14.50 9.92 9.70
N PHE A 270 14.20 9.29 10.83
CA PHE A 270 12.82 9.01 11.22
C PHE A 270 12.07 10.34 11.46
N PRO A 271 10.79 10.42 11.10
CA PRO A 271 9.99 11.59 11.41
C PRO A 271 9.91 11.77 12.94
N THR A 272 10.16 13.00 13.39
CA THR A 272 9.99 13.42 14.77
C THR A 272 8.75 14.28 14.90
N ARG A 273 7.84 13.91 15.81
CA ARG A 273 6.61 14.67 16.06
C ARG A 273 6.23 14.64 17.52
N SER A 274 5.67 15.72 18.02
CA SER A 274 5.07 15.75 19.35
C SER A 274 3.75 16.52 19.35
N GLY A 275 2.87 16.21 20.30
CA GLY A 275 1.60 16.90 20.43
C GLY A 275 0.74 16.41 21.59
N LYS A 276 -0.20 17.26 22.00
CA LYS A 276 -1.24 16.91 22.98
C LYS A 276 -2.29 16.05 22.30
N VAL A 277 -2.63 14.93 22.92
CA VAL A 277 -3.66 14.01 22.44
C VAL A 277 -4.44 13.45 23.60
N ASP A 278 -5.66 13.05 23.32
CA ASP A 278 -6.39 12.18 24.22
C ASP A 278 -6.03 10.74 23.90
N PHE A 279 -5.54 10.03 24.90
CA PHE A 279 -5.03 8.66 24.77
C PHE A 279 -5.84 7.70 25.63
N ARG A 280 -6.02 6.48 25.12
CA ARG A 280 -6.47 5.33 25.89
C ARG A 280 -5.73 4.06 25.45
N SER A 281 -5.61 3.11 26.38
CA SER A 281 -5.05 1.78 26.12
C SER A 281 -6.07 0.72 26.50
N ASP A 282 -6.47 -0.07 25.52
CA ASP A 282 -7.42 -1.15 25.67
C ASP A 282 -6.65 -2.49 25.77
N LYS A 283 -6.53 -3.03 26.98
CA LYS A 283 -6.04 -4.40 27.23
C LYS A 283 -7.24 -5.35 27.32
N LYS A 284 -7.63 -5.98 26.19
CA LYS A 284 -8.69 -7.02 26.08
C LYS A 284 -10.06 -6.66 26.72
N ARG A 285 -10.99 -6.22 25.86
CA ARG A 285 -12.47 -6.36 25.84
C ARG A 285 -13.39 -6.20 27.09
N MET A 286 -12.95 -6.01 28.33
CA MET A 286 -13.87 -6.08 29.49
C MET A 286 -13.84 -4.91 30.50
N GLY A 287 -13.30 -3.74 30.14
CA GLY A 287 -13.22 -2.58 31.06
C GLY A 287 -13.82 -1.29 30.50
N ARG A 288 -14.41 -0.45 31.37
CA ARG A 288 -14.71 0.95 31.05
C ARG A 288 -13.39 1.71 30.94
N TYR A 289 -12.87 1.89 29.73
CA TYR A 289 -11.61 2.61 29.52
C TYR A 289 -11.83 4.13 29.65
N LYS A 290 -11.03 4.75 30.52
CA LYS A 290 -11.00 6.21 30.72
C LYS A 290 -10.01 6.82 29.73
N TRP A 291 -10.46 7.85 29.02
CA TRP A 291 -9.56 8.69 28.23
C TRP A 291 -8.72 9.55 29.16
N SER A 292 -7.42 9.65 28.87
CA SER A 292 -6.51 10.58 29.53
C SER A 292 -6.00 11.60 28.52
N HIS A 293 -5.99 12.88 28.90
CA HIS A 293 -5.26 13.89 28.14
C HIS A 293 -3.77 13.68 28.42
N THR A 294 -2.97 13.49 27.37
CA THR A 294 -1.54 13.17 27.47
C THR A 294 -0.75 13.99 26.46
N PHE A 295 0.57 13.99 26.60
CA PHE A 295 1.47 14.45 25.55
C PHE A 295 2.18 13.24 24.95
N ILE A 296 2.19 13.14 23.62
CA ILE A 296 2.90 12.06 22.92
C ILE A 296 4.04 12.62 22.08
N LYS A 297 5.13 11.87 21.98
CA LYS A 297 6.30 12.19 21.15
C LYS A 297 6.69 10.94 20.34
N LEU A 298 6.69 11.05 19.02
CA LEU A 298 7.27 10.08 18.09
C LEU A 298 8.72 10.49 17.84
N GLU A 299 9.65 9.62 18.21
CA GLU A 299 11.08 9.84 18.06
C GLU A 299 11.77 8.50 17.83
N ASN A 300 12.61 8.41 16.79
CA ASN A 300 13.38 7.21 16.45
C ASN A 300 12.52 5.92 16.37
N GLY A 301 11.34 6.00 15.74
CA GLY A 301 10.43 4.85 15.60
C GLY A 301 9.71 4.43 16.88
N SER A 302 9.90 5.15 18.00
CA SER A 302 9.24 4.91 19.27
C SER A 302 8.21 6.00 19.58
N LEU A 303 7.02 5.59 20.01
CA LEU A 303 5.98 6.50 20.49
C LEU A 303 6.04 6.57 22.02
N GLN A 304 6.57 7.68 22.52
CA GLN A 304 6.69 7.99 23.94
C GLN A 304 5.43 8.74 24.42
N ILE A 305 4.91 8.34 25.57
CA ILE A 305 3.68 8.87 26.18
C ILE A 305 4.04 9.48 27.53
N PHE A 306 3.68 10.75 27.72
CA PHE A 306 3.95 11.55 28.91
C PHE A 306 2.66 12.03 29.55
N ASP A 307 2.67 12.29 30.86
CA ASP A 307 1.53 12.87 31.59
C ASP A 307 1.07 14.20 31.01
N LYS A 308 2.04 15.03 30.67
CA LYS A 308 1.92 16.39 30.14
C LYS A 308 3.19 16.71 29.36
N GLU A 309 3.21 17.84 28.68
CA GLU A 309 4.28 18.27 27.77
C GLU A 309 5.69 18.24 28.38
N ASN A 310 5.80 18.58 29.67
CA ASN A 310 7.03 18.48 30.47
C ASN A 310 6.86 17.50 31.65
N GLY A 311 6.07 16.44 31.44
CA GLY A 311 5.75 15.45 32.46
C GLY A 311 6.73 14.29 32.49
N ASN A 312 6.53 13.38 33.45
CA ASN A 312 7.26 12.12 33.48
C ASN A 312 6.81 11.22 32.31
N LEU A 313 7.77 10.47 31.76
CA LEU A 313 7.51 9.43 30.77
C LEU A 313 6.70 8.30 31.42
N LYS A 314 5.49 8.05 30.93
CA LYS A 314 4.63 6.93 31.38
C LYS A 314 4.98 5.63 30.70
N LYS A 315 5.14 5.70 29.38
CA LYS A 315 5.20 4.50 28.54
C LYS A 315 5.91 4.83 27.23
N THR A 316 6.68 3.87 26.73
CA THR A 316 7.23 3.89 25.38
C THR A 316 6.65 2.70 24.61
N LEU A 317 6.18 2.96 23.39
CA LEU A 317 5.70 1.94 22.45
C LEU A 317 6.69 1.87 21.28
N ASP A 318 7.36 0.74 21.08
CA ASP A 318 8.20 0.55 19.89
C ASP A 318 7.29 0.26 18.68
N ILE A 319 7.03 1.27 17.87
CA ILE A 319 6.16 1.15 16.70
C ILE A 319 6.86 0.39 15.58
N SER A 320 8.19 0.52 15.51
CA SER A 320 9.01 0.01 14.43
C SER A 320 9.08 -1.53 14.41
N GLY A 321 8.98 -2.20 15.57
CA GLY A 321 9.02 -3.66 15.68
C GLY A 321 7.68 -4.32 16.00
N ASP A 322 6.81 -3.64 16.74
CA ASP A 322 5.71 -4.31 17.45
C ASP A 322 4.31 -3.95 16.96
N SER A 323 4.14 -3.25 15.83
CA SER A 323 2.81 -2.82 15.39
C SER A 323 2.37 -3.52 14.09
N ARG A 324 1.12 -4.01 14.06
CA ARG A 324 0.58 -4.81 12.94
C ARG A 324 -0.31 -4.04 11.98
N ALA A 325 -1.00 -3.01 12.47
CA ALA A 325 -1.94 -2.24 11.66
C ALA A 325 -2.31 -0.91 12.33
N PHE A 326 -2.49 0.11 11.49
CA PHE A 326 -3.18 1.34 11.85
C PHE A 326 -4.58 1.32 11.25
N LYS A 327 -5.59 1.67 12.04
CA LYS A 327 -6.94 1.88 11.52
C LYS A 327 -7.43 3.26 11.92
N LYS A 328 -7.86 4.04 10.93
CA LYS A 328 -8.65 5.24 11.17
C LYS A 328 -10.02 4.78 11.66
N ILE A 329 -10.39 5.21 12.86
CA ILE A 329 -11.67 4.85 13.48
C ILE A 329 -12.38 6.09 13.97
N SER A 330 -13.71 6.03 14.00
CA SER A 330 -14.55 6.96 14.74
C SER A 330 -15.00 6.26 16.00
N VAL A 331 -14.69 6.82 17.17
CA VAL A 331 -15.09 6.27 18.47
C VAL A 331 -16.07 7.26 19.10
N GLN A 332 -17.20 6.75 19.60
CA GLN A 332 -18.30 7.53 20.19
C GLN A 332 -17.86 8.89 20.79
N LYS A 333 -18.43 9.98 20.26
CA LYS A 333 -18.18 11.40 20.59
C LYS A 333 -16.85 12.02 20.12
N ARG A 334 -15.92 11.25 19.52
CA ARG A 334 -14.64 11.77 18.99
C ARG A 334 -14.49 11.43 17.51
N LYS A 335 -14.31 12.46 16.67
CA LYS A 335 -14.32 12.33 15.20
C LYS A 335 -12.98 11.89 14.60
N HIS A 336 -11.87 12.12 15.29
CA HIS A 336 -10.53 11.99 14.71
C HIS A 336 -9.65 11.10 15.60
N CYS A 337 -9.84 9.79 15.48
CA CYS A 337 -9.10 8.80 16.27
C CYS A 337 -8.22 7.91 15.38
N LEU A 338 -7.04 7.56 15.90
CA LEU A 338 -6.14 6.58 15.33
C LEU A 338 -6.00 5.39 16.28
N GLU A 339 -6.21 4.18 15.76
CA GLU A 339 -5.96 2.93 16.46
C GLU A 339 -4.61 2.35 16.05
N ILE A 340 -3.78 2.02 17.03
CA ILE A 340 -2.52 1.29 16.91
C ILE A 340 -2.72 -0.08 17.57
N LYS A 341 -2.59 -1.15 16.79
CA LYS A 341 -2.62 -2.52 17.33
C LYS A 341 -1.20 -3.08 17.44
N MET A 342 -0.80 -3.42 18.66
CA MET A 342 0.50 -4.00 18.97
C MET A 342 0.50 -5.53 18.81
N MET A 343 1.69 -6.15 18.73
CA MET A 343 1.91 -7.60 18.59
C MET A 343 1.33 -8.39 19.76
N ASP A 344 1.38 -7.84 20.96
CA ASP A 344 0.81 -8.41 22.20
C ASP A 344 -0.74 -8.34 22.24
N ASN A 345 -1.37 -7.96 21.12
CA ASN A 345 -2.80 -7.71 20.96
C ASN A 345 -3.34 -6.58 21.85
N THR A 346 -2.48 -5.71 22.39
CA THR A 346 -2.94 -4.47 23.01
C THR A 346 -3.32 -3.46 21.94
N ILE A 347 -4.39 -2.71 22.22
CA ILE A 347 -4.89 -1.68 21.31
C ILE A 347 -4.69 -0.34 21.98
N HIS A 348 -4.00 0.56 21.31
CA HIS A 348 -3.78 1.93 21.74
C HIS A 348 -4.57 2.85 20.82
N ILE A 349 -5.40 3.71 21.39
CA ILE A 349 -6.20 4.66 20.62
C ILE A 349 -5.88 6.05 21.10
N PHE A 350 -5.55 6.93 20.18
CA PHE A 350 -5.47 8.35 20.48
C PHE A 350 -6.37 9.17 19.57
N SER A 351 -6.82 10.30 20.10
CA SER A 351 -7.68 11.26 19.42
C SER A 351 -6.96 12.61 19.38
N VAL A 352 -7.08 13.27 18.24
CA VAL A 352 -6.61 14.65 18.02
C VAL A 352 -7.80 15.55 17.72
N ASP A 353 -7.60 16.85 17.82
CA ASP A 353 -8.68 17.83 17.63
C ASP A 353 -9.01 18.07 16.16
N ARG A 354 -8.01 18.01 15.28
CA ARG A 354 -8.14 18.30 13.85
C ARG A 354 -7.88 17.07 12.99
N LEU A 355 -8.62 16.95 11.88
CA LEU A 355 -8.43 15.88 10.92
C LEU A 355 -7.03 15.93 10.28
N ASP A 356 -6.52 17.12 9.98
CA ASP A 356 -5.21 17.26 9.35
C ASP A 356 -4.10 16.74 10.25
N ASP A 357 -4.16 17.04 11.55
CA ASP A 357 -3.23 16.49 12.54
C ASP A 357 -3.29 14.95 12.54
N LEU A 358 -4.48 14.37 12.45
CA LEU A 358 -4.66 12.91 12.42
C LEU A 358 -3.97 12.30 11.19
N LEU A 359 -4.14 12.92 10.01
CA LEU A 359 -3.55 12.45 8.76
C LEU A 359 -2.02 12.52 8.80
N VAL A 360 -1.50 13.59 9.41
CA VAL A 360 -0.05 13.75 9.57
C VAL A 360 0.50 12.73 10.57
N TRP A 361 -0.16 12.51 11.71
CA TRP A 361 0.19 11.45 12.65
C TRP A 361 0.17 10.06 11.99
N TYR A 362 -0.86 9.77 11.21
CA TYR A 362 -0.98 8.51 10.47
C TYR A 362 0.17 8.32 9.47
N ARG A 363 0.51 9.37 8.70
CA ARG A 363 1.62 9.32 7.74
C ARG A 363 2.95 9.06 8.44
N ASP A 364 3.27 9.84 9.47
CA ASP A 364 4.56 9.78 10.17
C ASP A 364 4.72 8.42 10.90
N LEU A 365 3.65 7.89 11.50
CA LEU A 365 3.65 6.55 12.10
C LEU A 365 3.81 5.44 11.05
N ARG A 366 3.17 5.57 9.88
CA ARG A 366 3.30 4.59 8.79
C ARG A 366 4.71 4.58 8.19
N GLU A 367 5.34 5.75 8.09
CA GLU A 367 6.73 5.87 7.65
C GLU A 367 7.69 5.19 8.64
N CYS A 368 7.45 5.31 9.95
CA CYS A 368 8.21 4.59 10.98
C CYS A 368 8.06 3.06 10.89
N ILE A 369 6.89 2.52 10.52
CA ILE A 369 6.72 1.07 10.29
C ILE A 369 7.48 0.64 9.03
N ASN A 370 7.32 1.38 7.94
CA ASN A 370 7.85 0.98 6.64
C ASN A 370 9.36 1.13 6.52
N SER A 371 10.01 1.91 7.38
CA SER A 371 11.46 2.20 7.30
C SER A 371 12.35 1.10 7.89
N LYS A 372 11.77 0.06 8.49
CA LYS A 372 12.51 -1.12 9.00
C LYS A 372 12.62 -2.25 7.97
N PHE A 373 11.90 -2.15 6.86
CA PHE A 373 11.99 -3.00 5.67
C PHE A 373 12.61 -2.19 4.53
#